data_AF-A0AAV3RK42-F1
#
_entry.id   AF-A0AAV3RK42-F1
#
_cell.length_a   1.000
_cell.length_b   1.000
_cell.length_c   1.000
_cell.angle_alpha   90.00
_cell.angle_beta   90.00
_cell.angle_gamma   90.00
#
_symmetry.space_group_name_H-M   'P 1'
#
loop_
_entity.id
_entity.type
_entity.pdbx_description
1 polymer ?
#
loop_
_entity_poly.entity_id
_entity_poly.type
_entity_poly.pdbx_seq_one_letter_code
_entity_poly.pdbx_strand_id
1 'polypeptide(L)'
;MCLERAIPIFSFRKSAGESGSLSVNYFTFSSSIADYLRSSSLVISHAGSGSIFEALKLGKPLIVVVNEDLMDNHQSELAEALAERKHLFCAHPHTPHKTITNMNPDSLVPYHPADATPATKLINQFLGFPDD
;
A
#
# COMPACT_ATOMS: atom_id res chain seq x y z
N MET A 1 10.26 5.31 19.58
CA MET A 1 9.14 4.34 19.53
C MET A 1 8.00 4.95 18.75
N CYS A 2 8.04 4.90 17.42
CA CYS A 2 6.87 5.21 16.60
C CYS A 2 5.91 4.03 16.75
N LEU A 3 4.85 4.25 17.51
CA LEU A 3 3.76 3.30 17.66
C LEU A 3 3.04 3.27 16.31
N GLU A 4 3.38 2.30 15.46
CA GLU A 4 2.62 1.95 14.27
C GLU A 4 1.20 1.60 14.72
N ARG A 5 0.33 2.62 14.72
CA ARG A 5 -1.10 2.43 14.90
C ARG A 5 -1.56 1.58 13.72
N ALA A 6 -1.90 0.35 14.04
CA ALA A 6 -2.59 -0.60 13.17
C ALA A 6 -3.49 0.10 12.15
N ILE A 7 -3.14 -0.06 10.88
CA ILE A 7 -3.96 0.41 9.76
C ILE A 7 -5.16 -0.55 9.70
N PRO A 8 -6.39 -0.09 9.95
CA PRO A 8 -7.57 -0.94 9.75
C PRO A 8 -7.68 -1.25 8.25
N ILE A 9 -7.38 -2.49 7.87
CA ILE A 9 -7.65 -2.95 6.51
C ILE A 9 -9.14 -3.23 6.39
N PHE A 10 -9.81 -2.48 5.52
CA PHE A 10 -11.18 -2.74 5.14
C PHE A 10 -11.19 -3.65 3.90
N SER A 11 -11.61 -4.90 4.07
CA SER A 11 -11.88 -5.79 2.95
C SER A 11 -13.35 -5.69 2.55
N PHE A 12 -13.61 -5.14 1.37
CA PHE A 12 -14.96 -5.01 0.82
C PHE A 12 -15.29 -6.25 -0.02
N ARG A 13 -16.34 -6.99 0.36
CA ARG A 13 -16.95 -8.02 -0.48
C ARG A 13 -18.33 -7.56 -0.93
N LYS A 14 -18.60 -7.63 -2.25
CA LYS A 14 -19.95 -7.44 -2.78
C LYS A 14 -20.76 -8.71 -2.52
N SER A 15 -21.79 -8.63 -1.68
CA SER A 15 -22.76 -9.71 -1.49
C SER A 15 -23.76 -9.74 -2.66
N ALA A 16 -23.98 -10.92 -3.25
CA ALA A 16 -24.91 -11.14 -4.35
C ALA A 16 -26.36 -11.38 -3.85
N GLY A 17 -26.84 -10.53 -2.94
CA GLY A 17 -28.20 -10.59 -2.39
C GLY A 17 -28.96 -9.29 -2.65
N GLU A 18 -30.20 -9.40 -3.13
CA GLU A 18 -31.16 -8.29 -3.17
C GLU A 18 -31.34 -7.75 -1.74
N SER A 19 -30.92 -6.50 -1.52
CA SER A 19 -30.58 -5.84 -0.23
C SER A 19 -29.07 -5.86 0.04
N GLY A 20 -28.38 -4.85 -0.51
CA GLY A 20 -26.93 -4.66 -0.44
C GLY A 20 -26.41 -4.40 0.98
N SER A 21 -26.25 -5.47 1.76
CA SER A 21 -25.53 -5.42 3.04
C SER A 21 -24.02 -5.42 2.78
N LEU A 22 -23.32 -4.45 3.35
CA LEU A 22 -21.86 -4.36 3.35
C LEU A 22 -21.32 -5.22 4.50
N SER A 23 -20.59 -6.29 4.18
CA SER A 23 -19.84 -7.04 5.18
C SER A 23 -18.50 -6.35 5.44
N VAL A 24 -18.28 -5.92 6.69
CA VAL A 24 -17.01 -5.35 7.13
C VAL A 24 -16.33 -6.31 8.09
N ASN A 25 -15.13 -6.77 7.73
CA ASN A 25 -14.25 -7.50 8.64
C ASN A 25 -13.16 -6.55 9.12
N TYR A 26 -12.84 -6.58 10.41
CA TYR A 26 -11.77 -5.77 11.01
C TYR A 26 -10.95 -6.61 11.97
N PHE A 27 -9.69 -6.21 12.14
CA PHE A 27 -8.79 -6.74 13.16
C PHE A 27 -7.93 -5.58 13.66
N THR A 28 -7.41 -5.69 14.88
CA THR A 28 -6.49 -4.70 15.44
C THR A 28 -5.07 -4.99 14.99
N PHE A 29 -4.59 -6.22 15.14
CA PHE A 29 -3.26 -6.61 14.68
C PHE A 29 -3.33 -8.00 14.06
N SER A 30 -2.57 -8.17 12.98
CA SER A 30 -2.32 -9.48 12.38
C SER A 30 -0.82 -9.67 12.31
N SER A 31 -0.34 -10.88 12.65
CA SER A 31 1.06 -11.25 12.49
C SER A 31 1.47 -11.34 11.01
N SER A 32 0.50 -11.48 10.11
CA SER A 32 0.69 -11.47 8.66
C SER A 32 -0.46 -10.77 7.97
N ILE A 33 -0.16 -9.72 7.21
CA ILE A 33 -1.14 -8.99 6.41
C ILE A 33 -1.19 -9.49 4.97
N ALA A 34 -0.17 -10.25 4.57
CA ALA A 34 0.04 -10.75 3.21
C ALA A 34 -1.14 -11.54 2.67
N ASP A 35 -1.82 -12.36 3.49
CA ASP A 35 -2.97 -13.16 3.04
C ASP A 35 -4.21 -12.31 2.77
N TYR A 36 -4.40 -11.25 3.55
CA TYR A 36 -5.45 -10.26 3.30
C TYR A 36 -5.15 -9.48 2.02
N LEU A 37 -3.90 -9.08 1.79
CA LEU A 37 -3.50 -8.41 0.56
C LEU A 37 -3.68 -9.32 -0.67
N ARG A 38 -3.24 -10.59 -0.59
CA ARG A 38 -3.38 -11.59 -1.66
C ARG A 38 -4.83 -11.85 -2.04
N SER A 39 -5.72 -11.93 -1.07
CA SER A 39 -7.15 -12.17 -1.30
C SER A 39 -7.93 -10.92 -1.72
N SER A 40 -7.33 -9.73 -1.58
CA SER A 40 -7.96 -8.46 -1.96
C SER A 40 -7.84 -8.17 -3.46
N SER A 41 -8.87 -7.55 -4.03
CA SER A 41 -8.88 -7.04 -5.42
C SER A 41 -8.44 -5.58 -5.51
N LEU A 42 -8.54 -4.84 -4.40
CA LEU A 42 -8.12 -3.45 -4.25
C LEU A 42 -7.64 -3.27 -2.80
N VAL A 43 -6.54 -2.55 -2.64
CA VAL A 43 -6.00 -2.17 -1.33
C VAL A 43 -6.14 -0.66 -1.18
N ILE A 44 -6.58 -0.21 -0.01
CA ILE A 44 -6.60 1.20 0.37
C ILE A 44 -5.75 1.33 1.63
N SER A 45 -4.70 2.15 1.58
CA SER A 45 -3.76 2.30 2.69
C SER A 45 -3.56 3.78 3.01
N HIS A 46 -3.39 4.10 4.29
CA HIS A 46 -2.72 5.34 4.69
C HIS A 46 -1.24 5.23 4.29
N ALA A 47 -0.57 6.34 3.98
CA ALA A 47 0.74 6.42 3.32
C ALA A 47 1.99 5.81 4.04
N GLY A 48 1.81 4.75 4.85
CA GLY A 48 2.89 3.95 5.39
C GLY A 48 3.65 3.19 4.31
N SER A 49 4.97 3.39 4.22
CA SER A 49 5.84 2.83 3.17
C SER A 49 5.83 1.29 3.13
N GLY A 50 5.79 0.62 4.29
CA GLY A 50 5.75 -0.84 4.36
C GLY A 50 4.53 -1.43 3.66
N SER A 51 3.34 -0.91 3.96
CA SER A 51 2.09 -1.36 3.33
C SER A 51 2.04 -1.05 1.84
N ILE A 52 2.60 0.09 1.41
CA ILE A 52 2.71 0.45 -0.01
C ILE A 52 3.52 -0.60 -0.76
N PHE A 53 4.75 -0.88 -0.31
CA PHE A 53 5.62 -1.81 -1.02
C PHE A 53 5.13 -3.25 -0.96
N GLU A 54 4.48 -3.66 0.13
CA GLU A 54 3.91 -5.01 0.22
C GLU A 54 2.76 -5.21 -0.78
N ALA A 55 1.86 -4.23 -0.92
CA ALA A 55 0.78 -4.27 -1.92
C ALA A 55 1.33 -4.23 -3.36
N LEU A 56 2.33 -3.37 -3.62
CA LEU A 56 2.98 -3.26 -4.92
C LEU A 56 3.73 -4.54 -5.32
N LYS A 57 4.43 -5.18 -4.38
CA LYS A 57 5.13 -6.46 -4.60
C LYS A 57 4.17 -7.60 -4.92
N LEU A 58 2.95 -7.54 -4.42
CA LEU A 58 1.87 -8.49 -4.73
C LEU A 58 1.09 -8.11 -6.01
N GLY A 59 1.49 -7.04 -6.71
CA GLY A 59 0.83 -6.57 -7.92
C GLY A 59 -0.61 -6.13 -7.70
N LYS A 60 -0.95 -5.69 -6.48
CA LYS A 60 -2.33 -5.31 -6.14
C LYS A 60 -2.59 -3.85 -6.51
N PRO A 61 -3.75 -3.54 -7.14
CA PRO A 61 -4.20 -2.16 -7.26
C PRO A 61 -4.25 -1.51 -5.88
N LEU A 62 -3.63 -0.33 -5.77
CA LEU A 62 -3.44 0.36 -4.51
C LEU A 62 -3.92 1.81 -4.63
N ILE A 63 -4.75 2.23 -3.68
CA ILE A 63 -5.05 3.64 -3.42
C ILE A 63 -4.35 4.04 -2.12
N VAL A 64 -3.48 5.03 -2.19
CA VAL A 64 -2.87 5.65 -1.01
C VAL A 64 -3.67 6.88 -0.62
N VAL A 65 -4.16 6.90 0.61
CA VAL A 65 -4.83 8.06 1.19
C VAL A 65 -3.79 8.88 1.94
N VAL A 66 -3.43 10.02 1.36
CA VAL A 66 -2.44 10.95 1.90
C VAL A 66 -3.15 11.93 2.82
N ASN A 67 -2.78 11.95 4.10
CA ASN A 67 -3.30 12.91 5.06
C ASN A 67 -2.32 14.09 5.21
N GLU A 68 -2.65 15.23 4.60
CA GLU A 68 -1.82 16.45 4.63
C GLU A 68 -1.75 17.10 6.01
N ASP A 69 -2.70 16.80 6.91
CA ASP A 69 -2.79 17.40 8.24
C ASP A 69 -1.93 16.68 9.30
N LEU A 70 -1.50 15.43 9.02
CA LEU A 70 -0.66 14.66 9.93
C LEU A 70 0.81 14.79 9.50
N MET A 71 1.54 15.64 10.24
CA MET A 71 2.99 15.83 10.24
C MET A 71 3.80 14.67 9.63
N ASP A 72 4.26 14.91 8.40
CA ASP A 72 5.54 14.50 7.77
C ASP A 72 5.30 14.28 6.27
N ASN A 73 5.49 15.34 5.47
CA ASN A 73 5.29 15.38 4.01
C ASN A 73 6.05 14.27 3.24
N HIS A 74 7.02 13.63 3.88
CA HIS A 74 7.80 12.54 3.28
C HIS A 74 6.95 11.32 2.87
N GLN A 75 5.86 11.03 3.56
CA GLN A 75 4.96 9.96 3.13
C GLN A 75 4.15 10.35 1.88
N SER A 76 3.77 11.63 1.78
CA SER A 76 3.12 12.21 0.62
C SER A 76 4.03 12.18 -0.60
N GLU A 77 5.30 12.60 -0.44
CA GLU A 77 6.33 12.57 -1.50
C GLU A 77 6.49 11.17 -2.11
N LEU A 78 6.52 10.12 -1.27
CA LEU A 78 6.59 8.74 -1.75
C LEU A 78 5.35 8.35 -2.56
N ALA A 79 4.15 8.65 -2.04
CA ALA A 79 2.89 8.32 -2.70
C ALA A 79 2.77 9.05 -4.04
N GLU A 80 3.08 10.35 -4.07
CA GLU A 80 3.09 11.20 -5.27
C GLU A 80 4.09 10.69 -6.31
N ALA A 81 5.32 10.40 -5.91
CA ALA A 81 6.35 9.88 -6.81
C ALA A 81 5.93 8.54 -7.46
N LEU A 82 5.26 7.66 -6.70
CA LEU A 82 4.75 6.39 -7.22
C LEU A 82 3.51 6.58 -8.10
N ALA A 83 2.64 7.54 -7.77
CA ALA A 83 1.47 7.89 -8.58
C ALA A 83 1.84 8.52 -9.92
N GLU A 84 2.84 9.41 -9.95
CA GLU A 84 3.39 9.99 -11.18
C GLU A 84 3.90 8.92 -12.15
N ARG A 85 4.50 7.86 -11.60
CA ARG A 85 4.99 6.68 -12.34
C ARG A 85 3.88 5.66 -12.64
N LYS A 86 2.63 5.95 -12.24
CA LYS A 86 1.44 5.11 -12.42
C LYS A 86 1.51 3.76 -11.72
N HIS A 87 2.22 3.66 -10.60
CA HIS A 87 2.24 2.42 -9.81
C HIS A 87 1.04 2.30 -8.86
N LEU A 88 0.43 3.43 -8.47
CA LEU A 88 -0.71 3.49 -7.57
C LEU A 88 -1.57 4.73 -7.84
N PHE A 89 -2.71 4.83 -7.17
CA PHE A 89 -3.54 6.04 -7.14
C PHE A 89 -3.39 6.78 -5.81
N CYS A 90 -3.38 8.11 -5.84
CA CYS A 90 -3.46 8.92 -4.63
C CYS A 90 -4.90 9.40 -4.40
N ALA A 91 -5.26 9.54 -3.13
CA ALA A 91 -6.50 10.15 -2.67
C ALA A 91 -6.23 10.97 -1.40
N HIS A 92 -7.15 11.86 -1.07
CA HIS A 92 -7.17 12.57 0.22
C HIS A 92 -8.29 12.00 1.08
N PRO A 93 -8.31 12.21 2.41
CA PRO A 93 -9.33 11.64 3.31
C PRO A 93 -10.77 11.91 2.87
N HIS A 94 -11.01 13.04 2.20
CA HIS A 94 -12.31 13.47 1.73
C HIS A 94 -12.62 13.08 0.27
N THR A 95 -11.68 12.48 -0.47
CA THR A 95 -11.85 12.09 -1.89
C THR A 95 -11.76 10.59 -2.23
N PRO A 96 -11.68 9.61 -1.30
CA PRO A 96 -11.43 8.22 -1.69
C PRO A 96 -12.57 7.65 -2.54
N HIS A 97 -13.81 8.07 -2.28
CA HIS A 97 -14.98 7.69 -3.07
C HIS A 97 -14.87 8.11 -4.54
N LYS A 98 -14.31 9.30 -4.82
CA LYS A 98 -14.09 9.78 -6.19
C LYS A 98 -13.01 8.94 -6.88
N THR A 99 -11.92 8.66 -6.17
CA THR A 99 -10.82 7.84 -6.68
C THR A 99 -11.30 6.44 -7.00
N ILE A 100 -12.06 5.78 -6.11
CA ILE A 100 -12.62 4.44 -6.32
C ILE A 100 -13.57 4.40 -7.54
N THR A 101 -14.35 5.46 -7.76
CA THR A 101 -15.32 5.51 -8.87
C THR A 101 -14.65 5.74 -10.22
N ASN A 102 -13.59 6.55 -10.25
CA ASN A 102 -12.93 6.99 -11.49
C ASN A 102 -11.66 6.21 -11.83
N MET A 103 -11.13 5.40 -10.89
CA MET A 103 -9.90 4.65 -11.12
C MET A 103 -10.08 3.61 -12.23
N ASN A 104 -9.02 3.46 -13.02
CA ASN A 104 -8.88 2.36 -13.97
C ASN A 104 -7.68 1.49 -13.56
N PRO A 105 -7.89 0.33 -12.90
CA PRO A 105 -6.80 -0.56 -12.48
C PRO A 105 -5.84 -0.96 -13.60
N ASP A 106 -6.35 -1.10 -14.82
CA ASP A 106 -5.58 -1.54 -15.98
C ASP A 106 -4.60 -0.46 -16.47
N SER A 107 -4.74 0.77 -15.99
CA SER A 107 -3.81 1.86 -16.30
C SER A 107 -2.54 1.85 -15.42
N LEU A 108 -2.50 0.99 -14.40
CA LEU A 108 -1.37 0.88 -13.48
C LEU A 108 -0.22 0.10 -14.12
N VAL A 109 1.00 0.59 -13.90
CA VAL A 109 2.25 -0.06 -14.29
C VAL A 109 2.72 -0.91 -13.11
N PRO A 110 2.97 -2.23 -13.30
CA PRO A 110 3.53 -3.07 -12.24
C PRO A 110 4.82 -2.49 -11.67
N TYR A 111 4.93 -2.48 -10.35
CA TYR A 111 6.14 -2.03 -9.68
C TYR A 111 7.19 -3.14 -9.70
N HIS A 112 8.37 -2.83 -10.22
CA HIS A 112 9.53 -3.70 -10.15
C HIS A 112 10.51 -3.12 -9.13
N PRO A 113 10.71 -3.76 -7.96
CA PRO A 113 11.70 -3.30 -6.99
C PRO A 113 13.08 -3.31 -7.64
N ALA A 114 13.86 -2.26 -7.38
CA ALA A 114 15.25 -2.20 -7.81
C ALA A 114 16.04 -3.34 -7.18
N ASP A 115 17.01 -3.89 -7.93
CA ASP A 115 17.96 -4.84 -7.38
C ASP A 115 18.85 -4.14 -6.35
N ALA A 116 18.64 -4.45 -5.08
CA ALA A 116 19.40 -3.89 -3.97
C ALA A 116 20.71 -4.64 -3.72
N THR A 117 20.92 -5.82 -4.34
CA THR A 117 22.09 -6.68 -4.12
C THR A 117 23.43 -5.93 -4.30
N PRO A 118 23.61 -5.05 -5.31
CA PRO A 118 24.85 -4.28 -5.43
C PRO A 118 25.14 -3.36 -4.23
N ALA A 119 24.10 -2.71 -3.70
CA ALA A 119 24.23 -1.82 -2.54
C ALA A 119 24.47 -2.60 -1.24
N THR A 120 23.74 -3.71 -1.06
CA THR A 120 23.93 -4.62 0.09
C THR A 120 25.35 -5.20 0.09
N LYS A 121 25.87 -5.59 -1.08
CA LYS A 121 27.23 -6.11 -1.23
C LYS A 121 28.29 -5.08 -0.84
N LEU A 122 28.14 -3.82 -1.27
CA LEU A 122 29.04 -2.73 -0.88
C LEU A 122 29.02 -2.47 0.63
N ILE A 123 27.84 -2.49 1.25
CA ILE A 123 27.69 -2.29 2.70
C ILE A 123 28.32 -3.47 3.46
N ASN A 124 28.05 -4.71 3.05
CA ASN A 124 28.64 -5.90 3.66
C ASN A 124 30.17 -5.90 3.54
N GLN A 125 30.70 -5.56 2.36
CA GLN A 125 32.14 -5.40 2.14
C GLN A 125 32.75 -4.31 3.05
N PHE A 126 32.08 -3.16 3.19
CA PHE A 126 32.55 -2.08 4.05
C PHE A 126 32.52 -2.45 5.54
N LEU A 127 31.51 -3.20 5.96
CA LEU A 127 31.30 -3.60 7.36
C LEU A 127 32.02 -4.92 7.72
N GLY A 128 32.64 -5.59 6.74
CA GLY A 128 33.38 -6.85 6.94
C GLY A 128 32.49 -8.08 7.12
N PHE A 129 31.23 -8.03 6.70
CA PHE A 129 30.37 -9.21 6.67
C PHE A 129 30.73 -10.11 5.48
N PRO A 130 30.70 -11.44 5.65
CA PRO A 130 30.90 -12.36 4.53
C PRO A 130 29.77 -12.20 3.50
N ASP A 131 30.10 -12.40 2.22
CA ASP A 131 29.11 -12.57 1.15
C ASP A 131 28.51 -13.98 1.30
N ASP A 132 27.28 -14.10 1.82
CA ASP A 132 26.49 -15.34 1.79
C ASP A 132 25.93 -15.62 0.38
#